data_AF-A0A0J5P5N1-F1
#
_entry.id   AF-A0A0J5P5N1-F1
#
_cell.length_a   1.000
_cell.length_b   1.000
_cell.length_c   1.000
_cell.angle_alpha   90.00
_cell.angle_beta   90.00
_cell.angle_gamma   90.00
#
_symmetry.space_group_name_H-M   'P 1'
#
loop_
_entity.id
_entity.type
_entity.pdbx_description
1 polymer ?
#
loop_
_entity_poly.entity_id
_entity_poly.type
_entity_poly.pdbx_seq_one_letter_code
_entity_poly.pdbx_strand_id
1 'polypeptide(L)'
;MLKKLLIATIGLSLPLIASADDWVKADNTGAEAKGLRYVICYYKTSSLSNFPDYSFSITIEGSQLSCPYSIEYNPTTGKWRR
;
A
#
# COMPACT_ATOMS: atom_id res chain seq x y z
N MET A 1 -7.99 -37.62 39.82
CA MET A 1 -7.11 -37.41 38.65
C MET A 1 -7.78 -36.42 37.71
N LEU A 2 -7.33 -35.16 37.70
CA LEU A 2 -7.99 -34.05 37.03
C LEU A 2 -7.45 -33.92 35.60
N LYS A 3 -8.26 -34.30 34.60
CA LYS A 3 -7.92 -34.12 33.18
C LYS A 3 -8.03 -32.62 32.85
N LYS A 4 -6.88 -31.95 32.69
CA LYS A 4 -6.83 -30.57 32.20
C LYS A 4 -7.22 -30.57 30.71
N LEU A 5 -8.37 -30.00 30.41
CA LEU A 5 -8.84 -29.77 29.06
C LEU A 5 -8.07 -28.57 28.48
N LEU A 6 -7.12 -28.84 27.59
CA LEU A 6 -6.46 -27.79 26.79
C LEU A 6 -7.43 -27.37 25.69
N ILE A 7 -8.13 -26.26 25.92
CA ILE A 7 -8.90 -25.59 24.87
C ILE A 7 -7.88 -24.80 24.04
N ALA A 8 -7.42 -25.40 22.94
CA ALA A 8 -6.71 -24.67 21.91
C ALA A 8 -7.73 -23.80 21.17
N THR A 9 -7.86 -22.54 21.58
CA THR A 9 -8.49 -21.52 20.74
C THR A 9 -7.57 -21.31 19.54
N ILE A 10 -7.87 -21.97 18.43
CA ILE A 10 -7.36 -21.58 17.11
C ILE A 10 -8.03 -20.23 16.85
N GLY A 11 -7.34 -19.15 17.23
CA GLY A 11 -7.65 -17.82 16.74
C GLY A 11 -7.45 -17.88 15.24
N LEU A 12 -8.55 -18.09 14.52
CA LEU A 12 -8.58 -17.91 13.08
C LEU A 12 -8.46 -16.40 12.85
N SER A 13 -7.24 -15.87 12.99
CA SER A 13 -6.88 -14.59 12.38
C SER A 13 -6.99 -14.85 10.89
N LEU A 14 -8.18 -14.65 10.34
CA LEU A 14 -8.36 -14.53 8.91
C LEU A 14 -7.29 -13.54 8.45
N PRO A 15 -6.29 -13.93 7.65
CA PRO A 15 -5.58 -12.93 6.89
C PRO A 15 -6.69 -12.23 6.11
N LEU A 16 -6.88 -10.92 6.30
CA LEU A 16 -7.67 -10.16 5.33
C LEU A 16 -6.97 -10.41 4.00
N ILE A 17 -7.54 -11.33 3.21
CA ILE A 17 -7.11 -11.58 1.86
C ILE A 17 -7.52 -10.31 1.14
N ALA A 18 -6.62 -9.33 1.09
CA ALA A 18 -6.65 -8.35 0.02
C ALA A 18 -6.68 -9.19 -1.25
N SER A 19 -7.81 -9.18 -1.97
CA SER A 19 -7.92 -9.86 -3.24
C SER A 19 -6.73 -9.43 -4.07
N ALA A 20 -6.03 -10.39 -4.67
CA ALA A 20 -4.80 -10.14 -5.44
C ALA A 20 -4.99 -9.09 -6.56
N ASP A 21 -6.25 -8.81 -6.92
CA ASP A 21 -6.69 -7.85 -7.94
C ASP A 21 -7.25 -6.52 -7.42
N ASP A 22 -7.35 -6.30 -6.11
CA ASP A 22 -7.88 -5.04 -5.57
C ASP A 22 -6.81 -3.94 -5.71
N TRP A 23 -6.97 -3.13 -6.74
CA TRP A 23 -6.31 -1.85 -6.86
C TRP A 23 -6.80 -0.92 -5.77
N VAL A 24 -5.88 -0.39 -4.96
CA VAL A 24 -6.20 0.52 -3.88
C VAL A 24 -5.77 1.93 -4.22
N LYS A 25 -6.62 2.90 -3.88
CA LYS A 25 -6.29 4.30 -4.07
C LYS A 25 -5.19 4.72 -3.11
N ALA A 26 -4.17 5.40 -3.65
CA ALA A 26 -3.12 6.03 -2.88
C ALA A 26 -2.98 7.49 -3.29
N ASP A 27 -2.90 8.37 -2.30
CA ASP A 27 -2.81 9.81 -2.49
C ASP A 27 -1.36 10.27 -2.37
N ASN A 28 -0.96 11.22 -3.20
CA ASN A 28 0.37 11.82 -3.15
C ASN A 28 0.52 12.61 -1.85
N THR A 29 1.63 12.38 -1.16
CA THR A 29 1.98 13.03 0.10
C THR A 29 3.21 13.92 -0.01
N GLY A 30 3.87 13.91 -1.17
CA GLY A 30 5.05 14.72 -1.43
C GLY A 30 5.77 14.32 -2.71
N ALA A 31 6.75 15.15 -3.08
CA ALA A 31 7.63 14.92 -4.21
C ALA A 31 9.03 15.47 -3.93
N GLU A 32 10.06 14.76 -4.36
CA GLU A 32 11.46 15.15 -4.22
C GLU A 32 12.18 15.03 -5.55
N ALA A 33 12.90 16.08 -5.95
CA ALA A 33 13.71 16.04 -7.17
C ALA A 33 14.86 15.04 -7.01
N LYS A 34 15.08 14.21 -8.03
CA LYS A 34 16.16 13.22 -8.08
C LYS A 34 17.03 13.48 -9.31
N GLY A 35 18.04 14.32 -9.11
CA GLY A 35 18.89 14.80 -10.21
C GLY A 35 18.11 15.70 -11.17
N LEU A 36 18.56 15.75 -12.44
CA LEU A 36 18.02 16.69 -13.44
C LEU A 36 16.77 16.22 -14.17
N ARG A 37 16.49 14.91 -14.17
CA ARG A 37 15.44 14.31 -15.03
C ARG A 37 14.44 13.45 -14.29
N TYR A 38 14.66 13.15 -13.00
CA TYR A 38 13.78 12.26 -12.27
C TYR A 38 13.21 12.95 -11.03
N VAL A 39 12.11 12.41 -10.56
CA VAL A 39 11.43 12.80 -9.33
C VAL A 39 11.01 11.55 -8.58
N ILE A 40 11.14 11.58 -7.26
CA ILE A 40 10.55 10.60 -6.34
C ILE A 40 9.20 11.17 -5.91
N CYS A 41 8.13 10.41 -6.14
CA CYS A 41 6.77 10.74 -5.71
C CYS A 41 6.40 9.85 -4.52
N TYR A 42 6.02 10.45 -3.41
CA TYR A 42 5.63 9.75 -2.19
C TYR A 42 4.12 9.57 -2.14
N TYR A 43 3.67 8.36 -1.84
CA TYR A 43 2.26 7.98 -1.81
C TYR A 43 1.89 7.29 -0.50
N LYS A 44 0.62 7.41 -0.16
CA LYS A 44 0.04 6.79 1.02
C LYS A 44 -1.32 6.20 0.65
N THR A 45 -1.53 4.91 0.92
CA THR A 45 -2.83 4.26 0.66
C THR A 45 -3.92 4.92 1.51
N SER A 46 -5.11 5.06 0.93
CA SER A 46 -6.23 5.70 1.62
C SER A 46 -6.66 4.87 2.82
N SER A 47 -6.90 5.53 3.96
CA SER A 47 -7.51 4.92 5.15
C SER A 47 -8.94 4.41 4.92
N LEU A 48 -9.56 4.81 3.80
CA LEU A 48 -10.86 4.34 3.36
C LEU A 48 -10.78 3.10 2.45
N SER A 49 -9.58 2.64 2.11
CA SER A 49 -9.39 1.42 1.32
C SER A 49 -9.43 0.18 2.23
N ASN A 50 -9.72 -0.98 1.65
CA ASN A 50 -9.65 -2.28 2.35
C ASN A 50 -8.20 -2.72 2.64
N PHE A 51 -7.21 -1.85 2.39
CA PHE A 51 -5.80 -2.11 2.62
C PHE A 51 -5.27 -1.18 3.72
N PRO A 52 -4.39 -1.66 4.61
CA PRO A 52 -3.83 -0.86 5.67
C PRO A 52 -3.16 0.41 5.14
N ASP A 53 -3.05 1.38 6.03
CA ASP A 53 -2.27 2.58 5.78
C ASP A 53 -0.79 2.19 5.52
N TYR A 54 -0.35 2.41 4.28
CA TYR A 54 0.95 2.00 3.77
C TYR A 54 1.54 3.12 2.92
N SER A 55 2.75 3.53 3.28
CA SER A 55 3.51 4.54 2.55
C SER A 55 4.53 3.89 1.62
N PHE A 56 4.63 4.42 0.41
CA PHE A 56 5.59 3.96 -0.59
C PHE A 56 6.03 5.12 -1.49
N SER A 57 7.00 4.87 -2.36
CA SER A 57 7.43 5.86 -3.35
C SER A 57 7.61 5.23 -4.72
N ILE A 58 7.44 6.05 -5.75
CA ILE A 58 7.75 5.70 -7.13
C ILE A 58 8.72 6.73 -7.70
N THR A 59 9.61 6.31 -8.59
CA THR A 59 10.45 7.25 -9.35
C THR A 59 9.93 7.34 -10.77
N ILE A 60 9.67 8.55 -11.25
CA ILE A 60 9.26 8.82 -12.64
C ILE A 60 10.21 9.83 -13.28
N GLU A 61 10.26 9.86 -14.61
CA GLU A 61 10.93 10.93 -15.34
C GLU A 61 10.07 12.20 -15.30
N GLY A 62 10.68 13.34 -14.97
CA GLY A 62 10.00 14.62 -14.84
C GLY A 62 10.51 15.46 -13.66
N SER A 63 9.66 16.37 -13.21
CA SER A 63 9.91 17.26 -12.07
C SER A 63 8.91 16.99 -10.95
N GLN A 64 9.02 17.69 -9.81
CA GLN A 64 8.06 17.59 -8.70
C GLN A 64 6.59 17.78 -9.12
N LEU A 65 6.34 18.55 -10.18
CA LEU A 65 5.00 18.79 -10.74
C LEU A 65 4.48 17.62 -11.59
N SER A 66 5.33 16.66 -11.93
CA SER A 66 4.97 15.48 -12.73
C SER A 66 4.31 14.38 -11.91
N CYS A 67 4.39 14.43 -10.57
CA CYS A 67 3.78 13.44 -9.68
C CYS A 67 2.25 13.52 -9.75
N PRO A 68 1.54 12.43 -10.12
CA PRO A 68 0.08 12.39 -10.03
C PRO A 68 -0.41 12.67 -8.62
N TYR A 69 -1.51 13.43 -8.48
CA TYR A 69 -2.14 13.68 -7.17
C TYR A 69 -2.63 12.40 -6.48
N SER A 70 -3.09 11.41 -7.24
CA SER A 70 -3.46 10.10 -6.74
C SER A 70 -3.15 9.04 -7.79
N ILE A 71 -2.96 7.81 -7.35
CA ILE A 71 -2.77 6.63 -8.20
C ILE A 71 -3.56 5.44 -7.65
N GLU A 72 -3.68 4.41 -8.46
CA GLU A 72 -4.09 3.09 -8.02
C GLU A 72 -2.86 2.20 -7.85
N TYR A 73 -2.71 1.61 -6.68
CA TYR A 73 -1.61 0.72 -6.30
C TYR A 73 -2.15 -0.69 -6.11
N ASN A 74 -1.48 -1.69 -6.65
CA ASN A 74 -1.79 -3.08 -6.38
C ASN A 74 -0.78 -3.60 -5.33
N PRO A 75 -1.22 -3.82 -4.07
CA PRO A 75 -0.32 -4.17 -2.98
C PRO A 75 0.28 -5.58 -3.11
N THR A 76 -0.36 -6.44 -3.89
CA THR A 76 0.10 -7.81 -4.14
C THR A 76 1.27 -7.85 -5.12
N THR A 77 1.24 -6.99 -6.13
CA THR A 77 2.24 -6.97 -7.23
C THR A 77 3.24 -5.82 -7.15
N GLY A 78 3.00 -4.82 -6.30
CA GLY A 78 3.79 -3.59 -6.22
C GLY A 78 3.63 -2.68 -7.44
N LYS A 79 2.70 -2.98 -8.35
CA LYS A 79 2.43 -2.19 -9.55
C LYS A 79 1.56 -0.99 -9.21
N TRP A 80 1.65 0.03 -10.04
CA TRP A 80 0.77 1.20 -9.97
C TRP A 80 0.25 1.57 -11.36
N ARG A 81 -0.90 2.26 -11.38
CA ARG A 81 -1.48 2.86 -12.57
C ARG A 81 -2.13 4.20 -12.21
N ARG A 82 -2.32 5.04 -13.23
CA ARG A 82 -3.04 6.31 -13.09
C ARG A 82 -4.52 6.10 -13.36
#